data_AF-A0A0E0GG28-F1
#
_entry.id   AF-A0A0E0GG28-F1
#
_cell.length_a   1.000
_cell.length_b   1.000
_cell.length_c   1.000
_cell.angle_alpha   90.00
_cell.angle_beta   90.00
_cell.angle_gamma   90.00
#
_symmetry.space_group_name_H-M   'P 1'
#
loop_
_entity.id
_entity.type
_entity.pdbx_description
1 polymer ?
#
loop_
_entity_poly.entity_id
_entity_poly.type
_entity_poly.pdbx_seq_one_letter_code
_entity_poly.pdbx_strand_id
1 'polypeptide(L)'
;MQGGNHGGMEMGVGSFTGGGGGGECSSSSATAAAAAAAAAAAAAAEAEERQLLKGEIAVHPLCEQLVAAHVGCLRVATPIDHLPLIDAQLAQSSGLLHSYAAHHRPFLSPHDKQELDSFLAQYMMLLCSFREQLQQHVRVHAVEAVMACREIEQSLQDLTDLHALTSKVPVSTGVFRGD
;
A
#
# COMPACT_ATOMS: atom_id res chain seq x y z
N MET A 1 -41.04 -30.84 -31.26
CA MET A 1 -40.79 -31.83 -30.19
C MET A 1 -40.83 -31.03 -28.88
N GLN A 2 -41.97 -30.91 -28.18
CA GLN A 2 -42.71 -31.96 -27.46
C GLN A 2 -41.78 -32.54 -26.38
N GLY A 3 -41.90 -32.16 -25.11
CA GLY A 3 -42.87 -32.61 -24.09
C GLY A 3 -42.04 -32.80 -22.80
N GLY A 4 -42.46 -32.51 -21.57
CA GLY A 4 -43.73 -32.81 -20.94
C GLY A 4 -43.57 -34.07 -20.05
N ASN A 5 -43.34 -33.89 -18.74
CA ASN A 5 -43.89 -34.70 -17.63
C ASN A 5 -43.37 -34.14 -16.29
N HIS A 6 -44.17 -33.70 -15.31
CA HIS A 6 -45.27 -34.32 -14.53
C HIS A 6 -44.86 -35.43 -13.54
N GLY A 7 -45.10 -35.15 -12.25
CA GLY A 7 -45.13 -36.09 -11.12
C GLY A 7 -44.43 -35.50 -9.88
N GLY A 8 -45.07 -35.20 -8.75
CA GLY A 8 -46.44 -35.49 -8.33
C GLY A 8 -46.89 -34.64 -7.14
N MET A 9 -48.21 -34.63 -6.96
CA MET A 9 -48.94 -34.09 -5.81
C MET A 9 -48.66 -34.90 -4.55
N GLU A 10 -48.39 -34.21 -3.44
CA GLU A 10 -48.80 -34.67 -2.11
C GLU A 10 -49.62 -33.57 -1.44
N MET A 11 -50.89 -33.86 -1.20
CA MET A 11 -51.87 -33.00 -0.53
C MET A 11 -51.86 -33.34 0.97
N GLY A 12 -51.19 -32.52 1.77
CA GLY A 12 -51.30 -32.55 3.23
C GLY A 12 -52.30 -31.50 3.71
N VAL A 13 -53.60 -31.85 3.74
CA VAL A 13 -54.65 -31.02 4.33
C VAL A 13 -54.51 -31.03 5.86
N GLY A 14 -53.98 -29.92 6.39
CA GLY A 14 -53.99 -29.60 7.81
C GLY A 14 -54.67 -28.25 8.03
N SER A 15 -56.00 -28.27 8.05
CA SER A 15 -56.81 -27.13 8.46
C SER A 15 -56.66 -26.92 9.97
N PHE A 16 -55.99 -25.84 10.38
CA PHE A 16 -56.31 -25.19 11.64
C PHE A 16 -56.58 -23.71 11.40
N THR A 17 -57.84 -23.39 11.60
CA THR A 17 -58.43 -22.08 11.77
C THR A 17 -57.84 -21.37 12.98
N GLY A 18 -57.47 -20.10 12.81
CA GLY A 18 -57.16 -19.14 13.87
C GLY A 18 -56.15 -18.13 13.33
N GLY A 19 -56.41 -16.84 13.21
CA GLY A 19 -57.42 -15.98 13.81
C GLY A 19 -56.72 -14.65 14.10
N GLY A 20 -57.35 -13.52 13.75
CA GLY A 20 -56.91 -12.16 14.10
C GLY A 20 -55.71 -11.65 13.29
N GLY A 21 -55.81 -10.53 12.57
CA GLY A 21 -55.79 -9.19 13.16
C GLY A 21 -54.31 -8.80 13.33
N GLY A 22 -53.71 -7.91 12.54
CA GLY A 22 -54.14 -6.54 12.28
C GLY A 22 -53.19 -5.61 13.06
N GLY A 23 -52.20 -5.00 12.37
CA GLY A 23 -51.21 -4.08 12.95
C GLY A 23 -50.21 -4.78 13.88
N GLU A 24 -48.94 -4.42 14.03
CA GLU A 24 -48.16 -3.23 13.68
C GLU A 24 -46.70 -3.72 13.70
N CYS A 25 -46.03 -3.87 12.55
CA CYS A 25 -44.58 -4.17 12.49
C CYS A 25 -43.74 -2.93 12.15
N SER A 26 -44.28 -1.75 12.45
CA SER A 26 -43.72 -0.47 12.00
C SER A 26 -42.73 0.15 12.99
N SER A 27 -42.65 -0.35 14.24
CA SER A 27 -41.83 0.28 15.29
C SER A 27 -40.41 -0.28 15.41
N SER A 28 -40.20 -1.58 15.15
CA SER A 28 -38.85 -2.20 15.18
C SER A 28 -38.03 -1.93 13.92
N SER A 29 -38.70 -1.82 12.76
CA SER A 29 -38.08 -1.47 11.49
C SER A 29 -37.68 0.01 11.43
N ALA A 30 -38.49 0.90 12.03
CA ALA A 30 -38.18 2.32 12.13
C ALA A 30 -37.01 2.61 13.08
N THR A 31 -36.89 1.89 14.21
CA THR A 31 -35.73 2.02 15.11
C THR A 31 -34.47 1.39 14.55
N ALA A 32 -34.56 0.28 13.82
CA ALA A 32 -33.43 -0.30 13.08
C ALA A 32 -32.96 0.60 11.93
N ALA A 33 -33.90 1.23 11.19
CA ALA A 33 -33.57 2.20 10.15
C ALA A 33 -32.96 3.50 10.72
N ALA A 34 -33.46 3.98 11.86
CA ALA A 34 -32.88 5.13 12.55
C ALA A 34 -31.48 4.84 13.12
N ALA A 35 -31.25 3.64 13.67
CA ALA A 35 -29.93 3.20 14.13
C ALA A 35 -28.94 3.05 12.96
N ALA A 36 -29.38 2.50 11.83
CA ALA A 36 -28.56 2.42 10.61
C ALA A 36 -28.24 3.82 10.04
N ALA A 37 -29.19 4.75 10.07
CA ALA A 37 -28.97 6.13 9.67
C ALA A 37 -28.00 6.87 10.61
N ALA A 38 -28.08 6.64 11.91
CA ALA A 38 -27.14 7.20 12.89
C ALA A 38 -25.72 6.63 12.73
N ALA A 39 -25.59 5.33 12.48
CA ALA A 39 -24.31 4.70 12.17
C ALA A 39 -23.70 5.21 10.85
N ALA A 40 -24.54 5.41 9.82
CA ALA A 40 -24.11 6.01 8.56
C ALA A 40 -23.69 7.48 8.73
N ALA A 41 -24.38 8.25 9.57
CA ALA A 41 -24.00 9.63 9.90
C ALA A 41 -22.69 9.70 10.69
N ALA A 42 -22.45 8.79 11.64
CA ALA A 42 -21.18 8.68 12.36
C ALA A 42 -20.03 8.31 11.43
N ALA A 43 -20.23 7.33 10.54
CA ALA A 43 -19.23 6.95 9.54
C ALA A 43 -18.94 8.08 8.54
N ALA A 44 -19.95 8.88 8.17
CA ALA A 44 -19.76 10.06 7.33
C ALA A 44 -18.97 11.16 8.04
N ALA A 45 -19.21 11.39 9.33
CA ALA A 45 -18.44 12.34 10.14
C ALA A 45 -16.97 11.92 10.29
N GLU A 46 -16.70 10.63 10.54
CA GLU A 46 -15.33 10.09 10.59
C GLU A 46 -14.62 10.19 9.24
N ALA A 47 -15.34 10.02 8.13
CA ALA A 47 -14.80 10.18 6.79
C ALA A 47 -14.45 11.65 6.49
N GLU A 48 -15.27 12.58 6.94
CA GLU A 48 -15.01 14.02 6.84
C GLU A 48 -13.80 14.43 7.69
N GLU A 49 -13.72 13.98 8.94
CA GLU A 49 -12.56 14.22 9.82
C GLU A 49 -11.27 13.68 9.19
N ARG A 50 -11.31 12.46 8.63
CA ARG A 50 -10.18 11.87 7.92
C ARG A 50 -9.78 12.70 6.70
N GLN A 51 -10.75 13.27 5.98
CA GLN A 51 -10.48 14.12 4.83
C GLN A 51 -9.82 15.44 5.25
N LEU A 52 -10.25 16.03 6.36
CA LEU A 52 -9.62 17.23 6.94
C LEU A 52 -8.18 16.93 7.40
N LEU A 53 -7.97 15.80 8.08
CA LEU A 53 -6.63 15.37 8.51
C LEU A 53 -5.69 15.13 7.31
N LYS A 54 -6.19 14.51 6.23
CA LYS A 54 -5.44 14.37 4.97
C LYS A 54 -5.07 15.73 4.38
N GLY A 55 -5.97 16.71 4.43
CA GLY A 55 -5.70 18.08 4.02
C GLY A 55 -4.58 18.72 4.85
N GLU A 56 -4.62 18.58 6.18
CA GLU A 56 -3.61 19.12 7.10
C GLU A 56 -2.23 18.50 6.85
N ILE A 57 -2.17 17.18 6.62
CA ILE A 57 -0.93 16.49 6.24
C ILE A 57 -0.44 16.97 4.88
N ALA A 58 -1.33 17.14 3.89
CA ALA A 58 -0.96 17.54 2.53
C ALA A 58 -0.39 18.96 2.43
N VAL A 59 -0.82 19.88 3.29
CA VAL A 59 -0.27 21.25 3.35
C VAL A 59 0.95 21.40 4.26
N HIS A 60 1.32 20.33 4.98
CA HIS A 60 2.41 20.38 5.95
C HIS A 60 3.79 20.51 5.26
N PRO A 61 4.72 21.36 5.77
CA PRO A 61 6.02 21.59 5.13
C PRO A 61 6.89 20.33 4.99
N LEU A 62 6.73 19.35 5.90
CA LEU A 62 7.44 18.06 5.83
C LEU A 62 6.80 17.04 4.88
N CYS A 63 5.61 17.29 4.31
CA CYS A 63 4.89 16.29 3.50
C CYS A 63 5.71 15.86 2.28
N GLU A 64 6.22 16.82 1.51
CA GLU A 64 7.05 16.55 0.33
C GLU A 64 8.33 15.80 0.69
N GLN A 65 8.99 16.17 1.79
CA GLN A 65 10.20 15.50 2.27
C GLN A 65 9.91 14.06 2.70
N LEU A 66 8.76 13.82 3.34
CA LEU A 66 8.34 12.50 3.76
C LEU A 66 8.06 11.59 2.55
N VAL A 67 7.35 12.11 1.55
CA VAL A 67 7.09 11.39 0.30
C VAL A 67 8.41 11.07 -0.39
N ALA A 68 9.34 12.03 -0.48
CA ALA A 68 10.66 11.81 -1.07
C ALA A 68 11.47 10.73 -0.32
N ALA A 69 11.47 10.76 1.02
CA ALA A 69 12.14 9.75 1.84
C ALA A 69 11.53 8.35 1.63
N HIS A 70 10.20 8.26 1.57
CA HIS A 70 9.49 7.01 1.32
C HIS A 70 9.78 6.45 -0.08
N VAL A 71 9.73 7.28 -1.11
CA VAL A 71 10.11 6.91 -2.48
C VAL A 71 11.57 6.47 -2.55
N GLY A 72 12.45 7.13 -1.80
CA GLY A 72 13.84 6.73 -1.65
C GLY A 72 13.99 5.31 -1.12
N CYS A 73 13.15 4.89 -0.16
CA CYS A 73 13.12 3.51 0.34
C CYS A 73 12.63 2.54 -0.74
N LEU A 74 11.52 2.87 -1.42
CA LEU A 74 10.96 2.02 -2.49
C LEU A 74 11.96 1.79 -3.62
N ARG A 75 12.67 2.83 -4.05
CA ARG A 75 13.68 2.73 -5.12
C ARG A 75 14.85 1.80 -4.77
N VAL A 76 15.23 1.70 -3.50
CA VAL A 76 16.29 0.78 -3.06
C VAL A 76 15.77 -0.66 -2.99
N ALA A 77 14.52 -0.85 -2.56
CA ALA A 77 13.91 -2.16 -2.41
C ALA A 77 13.37 -2.77 -3.71
N THR A 78 13.31 -2.00 -4.80
CA THR A 78 12.65 -2.41 -6.05
C THR A 78 13.68 -2.72 -7.14
N PRO A 79 13.50 -3.82 -7.91
CA PRO A 79 14.29 -4.08 -9.11
C PRO A 79 14.20 -2.94 -10.14
N ILE A 80 15.29 -2.72 -10.90
CA ILE A 80 15.43 -1.59 -11.84
C ILE A 80 14.27 -1.51 -12.85
N ASP A 81 13.77 -2.67 -13.30
CA ASP A 81 12.72 -2.75 -14.34
C ASP A 81 11.37 -2.17 -13.89
N HIS A 82 11.13 -2.04 -12.58
CA HIS A 82 9.85 -1.55 -12.06
C HIS A 82 9.89 -0.08 -11.62
N LEU A 83 11.06 0.59 -11.67
CA LEU A 83 11.18 2.02 -11.36
C LEU A 83 10.27 2.91 -12.22
N PRO A 84 10.10 2.68 -13.54
CA PRO A 84 9.20 3.49 -14.35
C PRO A 84 7.73 3.44 -13.88
N LEU A 85 7.30 2.31 -13.32
CA LEU A 85 5.96 2.17 -12.76
C LEU A 85 5.80 3.01 -11.49
N ILE A 86 6.80 3.01 -10.61
CA ILE A 86 6.82 3.84 -9.39
C ILE A 86 6.76 5.32 -9.78
N ASP A 87 7.58 5.75 -10.75
CA ASP A 87 7.60 7.15 -11.19
C ASP A 87 6.27 7.58 -11.82
N ALA A 88 5.60 6.70 -12.59
CA ALA A 88 4.26 6.96 -13.13
C ALA A 88 3.20 7.08 -12.02
N GLN A 89 3.26 6.21 -11.00
CA GLN A 89 2.37 6.28 -9.84
C GLN A 89 2.59 7.56 -9.02
N LEU A 90 3.84 8.02 -8.88
CA LEU A 90 4.16 9.27 -8.19
C LEU A 90 3.64 10.51 -8.92
N ALA A 91 3.72 10.51 -10.26
CA ALA A 91 3.12 11.57 -11.06
C ALA A 91 1.59 11.67 -10.82
N GLN A 92 0.91 10.53 -10.62
CA GLN A 92 -0.51 10.48 -10.27
C GLN A 92 -0.77 10.95 -8.84
N SER A 93 0.08 10.57 -7.87
CA SER A 93 -0.11 10.93 -6.46
C SER A 93 0.06 12.41 -6.19
N SER A 94 0.91 13.10 -6.97
CA SER A 94 1.05 14.55 -6.86
C SER A 94 -0.29 15.26 -7.06
N GLY A 95 -1.08 14.89 -8.08
CA GLY A 95 -2.42 15.46 -8.29
C GLY A 95 -3.38 15.22 -7.12
N LEU A 96 -3.26 14.07 -6.45
CA LEU A 96 -4.07 13.76 -5.26
C LEU A 96 -3.68 14.62 -4.06
N LEU A 97 -2.39 14.85 -3.81
CA LEU A 97 -1.94 15.75 -2.73
C LEU A 97 -2.46 17.17 -2.94
N HIS A 98 -2.40 17.68 -4.18
CA HIS A 98 -2.99 18.97 -4.54
C HIS A 98 -4.50 18.98 -4.30
N SER A 99 -5.21 17.88 -4.60
CA SER A 99 -6.64 17.77 -4.33
C SER A 99 -6.95 17.81 -2.84
N TYR A 100 -6.16 17.16 -1.99
CA TYR A 100 -6.33 17.21 -0.53
C TYR A 100 -6.00 18.60 0.02
N ALA A 101 -4.93 19.22 -0.46
CA ALA A 101 -4.57 20.58 -0.09
C ALA A 101 -5.65 21.61 -0.49
N ALA A 102 -6.33 21.42 -1.63
CA ALA A 102 -7.44 22.27 -2.05
C ALA A 102 -8.68 22.17 -1.14
N HIS A 103 -8.87 21.02 -0.49
CA HIS A 103 -9.96 20.81 0.48
C HIS A 103 -9.50 21.06 1.93
N HIS A 104 -8.30 21.61 2.13
CA HIS A 104 -7.80 21.95 3.45
C HIS A 104 -8.70 22.98 4.12
N ARG A 105 -9.07 22.69 5.36
CA ARG A 105 -9.60 23.68 6.29
C ARG A 105 -8.87 23.52 7.61
N PRO A 106 -8.45 24.64 8.24
CA PRO A 106 -7.87 24.60 9.58
C PRO A 106 -8.88 23.97 10.55
N PHE A 107 -8.61 22.74 10.97
CA PHE A 107 -9.48 21.97 11.88
C PHE A 107 -8.75 21.60 13.16
N LEU A 108 -7.43 21.41 13.10
CA LEU A 108 -6.64 20.97 14.25
C LEU A 108 -6.37 22.10 15.25
N SER A 109 -6.43 21.75 16.54
CA SER A 109 -6.01 22.63 17.63
C SER A 109 -4.48 22.85 17.58
N PRO A 110 -3.95 23.92 18.19
CA PRO A 110 -2.50 24.15 18.20
C PRO A 110 -1.72 23.02 18.86
N HIS A 111 -2.33 22.30 19.82
CA HIS A 111 -1.73 21.13 20.47
C HIS A 111 -1.63 19.95 19.49
N ASP A 112 -2.71 19.63 18.78
CA ASP A 112 -2.75 18.51 17.83
C ASP A 112 -1.82 18.74 16.64
N LYS A 113 -1.62 20.00 16.24
CA LYS A 113 -0.61 20.36 15.24
C LYS A 113 0.79 20.02 15.71
N GLN A 114 1.13 20.35 16.96
CA GLN A 114 2.45 20.01 17.51
C GLN A 114 2.67 18.50 17.61
N GLU A 115 1.62 17.73 17.95
CA GLU A 115 1.69 16.27 17.94
C GLU A 115 1.89 15.72 16.52
N LEU A 116 1.18 16.28 15.54
CA LEU A 116 1.35 15.93 14.12
C LEU A 116 2.77 16.23 13.64
N ASP A 117 3.32 17.40 13.96
CA ASP A 117 4.69 17.79 13.58
C ASP A 117 5.72 16.82 14.17
N SER A 118 5.56 16.48 15.46
CA SER A 118 6.41 15.51 16.16
C SER A 118 6.33 14.12 15.52
N PHE A 119 5.11 13.68 15.20
CA PHE A 119 4.88 12.40 14.53
C PHE A 119 5.53 12.37 13.14
N LEU A 120 5.33 13.40 12.32
CA LEU A 120 5.90 13.48 10.97
C LEU A 120 7.43 13.51 11.01
N ALA A 121 8.03 14.23 11.97
CA ALA A 121 9.48 14.26 12.16
C ALA A 121 10.03 12.87 12.56
N GLN A 122 9.39 12.19 13.51
CA GLN A 122 9.78 10.84 13.92
C GLN A 122 9.64 9.83 12.77
N TYR A 123 8.55 9.92 12.01
CA TYR A 123 8.30 9.04 10.88
C TYR A 123 9.34 9.26 9.75
N MET A 124 9.73 10.51 9.50
CA MET A 124 10.82 10.84 8.58
C MET A 124 12.15 10.22 9.02
N MET A 125 12.52 10.34 10.30
CA MET A 125 13.74 9.71 10.85
C MET A 125 13.71 8.19 10.70
N LEU A 126 12.55 7.57 10.90
CA LEU A 126 12.36 6.13 10.69
C LEU A 126 12.59 5.74 9.23
N LEU A 127 12.02 6.47 8.27
CA LEU A 127 12.24 6.22 6.84
C LEU A 127 13.70 6.36 6.44
N CYS A 128 14.39 7.38 6.96
CA CYS A 128 15.83 7.56 6.72
C CYS A 128 16.64 6.35 7.22
N SER A 129 16.41 5.89 8.45
CA SER A 129 17.13 4.73 8.99
C SER A 129 16.81 3.44 8.23
N PHE A 130 15.55 3.24 7.83
CA PHE A 130 15.16 2.10 7.01
C PHE A 130 15.82 2.10 5.63
N ARG A 131 15.93 3.29 5.00
CA ARG A 131 16.64 3.42 3.72
C ARG A 131 18.10 3.00 3.84
N GLU A 132 18.81 3.43 4.87
CA GLU A 132 20.21 3.06 5.10
C GLU A 132 20.37 1.54 5.30
N GLN A 133 19.47 0.93 6.08
CA GLN A 133 19.44 -0.51 6.28
C GLN A 133 19.20 -1.28 4.96
N LEU A 134 18.23 -0.84 4.16
CA LEU A 134 17.96 -1.42 2.85
C LEU A 134 19.16 -1.29 1.91
N GLN A 135 19.78 -0.12 1.85
CA GLN A 135 20.96 0.13 1.01
C GLN A 135 22.11 -0.79 1.41
N GLN A 136 22.36 -0.91 2.71
CA GLN A 136 23.39 -1.78 3.23
C GLN A 136 23.10 -3.26 2.90
N HIS A 137 21.87 -3.72 3.07
CA HIS A 137 21.47 -5.10 2.78
C HIS A 137 21.66 -5.46 1.30
N VAL A 138 21.15 -4.63 0.39
CA VAL A 138 21.31 -4.84 -1.06
C VAL A 138 22.78 -4.81 -1.45
N ARG A 139 23.55 -3.86 -0.91
CA ARG A 139 24.98 -3.74 -1.19
C ARG A 139 25.76 -4.97 -0.75
N VAL A 140 25.54 -5.47 0.47
CA VAL A 140 26.25 -6.65 0.99
C VAL A 140 25.93 -7.88 0.15
N HIS A 141 24.65 -8.16 -0.13
CA HIS A 141 24.29 -9.31 -0.94
C HIS A 141 24.78 -9.22 -2.38
N ALA A 142 24.78 -8.03 -2.99
CA ALA A 142 25.34 -7.85 -4.32
C ALA A 142 26.86 -8.14 -4.33
N VAL A 143 27.59 -7.66 -3.33
CA VAL A 143 29.03 -7.94 -3.19
C VAL A 143 29.29 -9.42 -2.96
N GLU A 144 28.56 -10.07 -2.06
CA GLU A 144 28.68 -11.51 -1.79
C GLU A 144 28.42 -12.34 -3.05
N ALA A 145 27.38 -12.01 -3.81
CA ALA A 145 27.08 -12.69 -5.07
C ALA A 145 28.19 -12.50 -6.10
N VAL A 146 28.72 -11.28 -6.26
CA VAL A 146 29.84 -11.01 -7.18
C VAL A 146 31.10 -11.78 -6.77
N MET A 147 31.38 -11.87 -5.47
CA MET A 147 32.53 -12.63 -4.96
C MET A 147 32.37 -14.13 -5.23
N ALA A 148 31.20 -14.70 -4.94
CA ALA A 148 30.91 -16.10 -5.23
C ALA A 148 31.02 -16.42 -6.74
N CYS A 149 30.53 -15.53 -7.61
CA CYS A 149 30.69 -15.67 -9.06
C CYS A 149 32.17 -15.69 -9.48
N ARG A 150 33.00 -14.82 -8.90
CA ARG A 150 34.45 -14.79 -9.17
C ARG A 150 35.15 -16.07 -8.73
N GLU A 151 34.78 -16.62 -7.58
CA GLU A 151 35.35 -17.89 -7.08
C GLU A 151 35.00 -19.07 -8.01
N ILE A 152 33.77 -19.10 -8.53
CA ILE A 152 33.34 -20.09 -9.52
C ILE A 152 34.13 -19.90 -10.84
N GLU A 153 34.24 -18.67 -11.33
CA GLU A 153 35.02 -18.36 -12.54
C GLU A 153 36.48 -18.79 -12.41
N GLN A 154 37.11 -18.54 -11.27
CA GLN A 154 38.49 -18.96 -11.01
C GLN A 154 38.60 -20.49 -11.02
N SER A 155 37.70 -21.18 -10.32
CA SER A 155 37.68 -22.65 -10.27
C SER A 155 37.52 -23.27 -11.67
N LEU A 156 36.70 -22.66 -12.53
CA LEU A 156 36.55 -23.09 -13.92
C LEU A 156 37.83 -22.86 -14.73
N GLN A 157 38.52 -21.74 -14.54
CA GLN A 157 39.79 -21.45 -15.21
C GLN A 157 40.88 -22.46 -14.82
N ASP A 158 40.98 -22.79 -13.54
CA ASP A 158 41.95 -23.75 -13.01
C ASP A 158 41.72 -25.16 -13.56
N LEU A 159 40.45 -25.58 -13.71
CA LEU A 159 40.09 -26.92 -14.21
C LEU A 159 40.26 -27.08 -15.72
N THR A 160 40.22 -25.99 -16.48
CA THR A 160 40.19 -26.03 -17.94
C THR A 160 41.51 -25.59 -18.58
N ASP A 161 42.52 -25.20 -17.79
CA ASP A 161 43.78 -24.60 -18.25
C ASP A 161 43.57 -23.46 -19.27
N LEU A 162 42.40 -22.79 -19.22
CA LEU A 162 41.99 -21.76 -20.18
C LEU A 162 42.75 -20.43 -20.04
N HIS A 163 43.79 -20.38 -19.20
CA HIS A 163 44.72 -19.25 -19.07
C HIS A 163 45.27 -18.75 -20.43
N ALA A 164 45.33 -19.63 -21.45
CA ALA A 164 45.77 -19.26 -22.79
C ALA A 164 44.72 -18.47 -23.62
N LEU A 165 43.42 -18.59 -23.31
CA LEU A 165 42.32 -17.99 -24.09
C LEU A 165 41.70 -16.75 -23.43
N THR A 166 41.81 -16.59 -22.11
CA THR A 166 41.21 -15.46 -21.36
C THR A 166 41.99 -14.15 -21.43
N SER A 167 43.26 -14.17 -21.89
CA SER A 167 44.09 -12.96 -22.08
C SER A 167 43.52 -11.91 -23.06
N LYS A 168 42.42 -12.24 -23.77
CA LYS A 168 41.75 -11.36 -24.75
C LYS A 168 40.45 -10.72 -24.25
N VAL A 169 39.95 -11.05 -23.06
CA VAL A 169 38.79 -10.36 -22.48
C VAL A 169 39.31 -9.35 -21.45
N PRO A 170 39.32 -8.05 -21.74
CA PRO A 170 39.64 -7.06 -20.72
C PRO A 170 38.51 -7.08 -19.70
N VAL A 171 38.70 -7.83 -18.60
CA VAL A 171 37.90 -7.67 -17.40
C VAL A 171 38.29 -6.30 -16.85
N SER A 172 37.50 -5.28 -17.18
CA SER A 172 37.57 -4.00 -16.50
C SER A 172 37.43 -4.28 -15.02
N THR A 173 38.54 -4.21 -14.30
CA THR A 173 38.65 -4.01 -12.87
C THR A 173 38.07 -2.63 -12.55
N GLY A 174 36.77 -2.48 -12.79
CA GLY A 174 35.98 -1.38 -12.27
C GLY A 174 35.92 -1.56 -10.77
N VAL A 175 36.85 -0.91 -10.07
CA VAL A 175 36.68 -0.57 -8.66
C VAL A 175 35.33 0.12 -8.57
N PHE A 176 34.33 -0.57 -8.01
CA PHE A 176 33.04 0.00 -7.67
C PHE A 176 33.30 1.05 -6.58
N ARG A 177 33.70 2.25 -7.00
CA ARG A 177 33.80 3.41 -6.13
C ARG A 177 32.40 4.01 -6.09
N GLY A 178 31.64 3.57 -5.10
CA GLY A 178 30.37 4.20 -4.76
C GLY A 178 30.66 5.57 -4.17
N ASP A 179 30.50 6.61 -4.99
CA ASP A 179 30.22 7.98 -4.55
C ASP A 179 28.69 8.18 -4.54
#